data_AF-A0A2E3EH45-F1
#
_entry.id   AF-A0A2E3EH45-F1
#
_cell.length_a   1.000
_cell.length_b   1.000
_cell.length_c   1.000
_cell.angle_alpha   90.00
_cell.angle_beta   90.00
_cell.angle_gamma   90.00
#
_symmetry.space_group_name_H-M   'P 1'
#
loop_
_entity.id
_entity.type
_entity.pdbx_description
1 polymer ?
#
loop_
_entity_poly.entity_id
_entity_poly.type
_entity_poly.pdbx_seq_one_letter_code
_entity_poly.pdbx_strand_id
1 'polypeptide(L)' 'MPVSEEQNVSVILQDDSFFEGPAKDFEWEGKGPNVVEGWREMLPGEVLHSEHRLPHRRTRILKRAYK' A
#
# COMPACT_ATOMS: atom_id res chain seq x y z
N MET A 1 -3.84 -10.83 9.80
CA MET A 1 -4.42 -9.73 8.98
C MET A 1 -5.96 -9.76 9.06
N PRO A 2 -6.63 -8.61 9.25
CA PRO A 2 -8.08 -8.51 9.46
C PRO A 2 -8.95 -8.39 8.19
N VAL A 3 -8.34 -8.24 7.00
CA VAL A 3 -9.04 -8.09 5.70
C VAL A 3 -8.68 -9.21 4.72
N SER A 4 -9.36 -9.25 3.57
CA SER A 4 -8.98 -10.12 2.44
C SER A 4 -7.63 -9.69 1.84
N GLU A 5 -6.80 -10.65 1.44
CA GLU A 5 -5.47 -10.44 0.86
C GLU A 5 -5.46 -9.53 -0.37
N GLU A 6 -6.54 -9.56 -1.15
CA GLU A 6 -6.66 -8.78 -2.38
C GLU A 6 -7.34 -7.43 -2.17
N GLN A 7 -7.85 -7.16 -0.95
CA GLN A 7 -8.49 -5.89 -0.63
C GLN A 7 -7.45 -4.77 -0.61
N ASN A 8 -7.76 -3.66 -1.26
CA ASN A 8 -6.92 -2.46 -1.16
C ASN A 8 -7.14 -1.79 0.20
N VAL A 9 -6.03 -1.44 0.84
CA VAL A 9 -5.98 -0.77 2.14
C VAL A 9 -5.04 0.42 2.08
N SER A 10 -5.32 1.40 2.93
CA SER A 10 -4.34 2.43 3.29
C SER A 10 -3.72 2.03 4.63
N VAL A 11 -2.41 2.00 4.73
CA VAL A 11 -1.65 1.60 5.92
C VAL A 11 -0.69 2.70 6.36
N ILE A 12 -0.47 2.76 7.67
CA ILE A 12 0.56 3.54 8.34
C ILE A 12 1.48 2.52 9.00
N LEU A 13 2.79 2.59 8.72
CA LEU A 13 3.80 1.75 9.33
C LEU A 13 4.34 2.38 10.62
N GLN A 14 5.07 1.61 11.42
CA GLN A 14 5.64 2.07 12.71
C GLN A 14 6.62 3.25 12.61
N ASP A 15 7.12 3.55 11.41
CA ASP A 15 7.98 4.71 11.15
C ASP A 15 7.21 5.94 10.63
N ASP A 16 5.89 5.97 10.84
CA ASP A 16 4.93 6.97 10.33
C ASP A 16 4.81 7.02 8.80
N SER A 17 5.42 6.08 8.06
CA SER A 17 5.28 6.02 6.61
C SER A 17 3.88 5.58 6.20
N PHE A 18 3.30 6.30 5.24
CA PHE A 18 1.98 6.00 4.69
C PHE A 18 2.08 5.30 3.35
N PHE A 19 1.35 4.19 3.19
CA PHE A 19 1.26 3.46 1.94
C PHE A 19 -0.16 2.99 1.60
N GLU A 20 -0.41 2.73 0.32
CA GLU A 20 -1.66 2.22 -0.22
C GLU A 20 -1.39 1.02 -1.13
N GLY A 21 -2.19 -0.04 -1.00
CA GLY A 21 -2.06 -1.23 -1.85
C GLY A 21 -2.88 -2.43 -1.37
N PRO A 22 -2.75 -3.58 -2.05
CA PRO A 22 -3.36 -4.83 -1.62
C PRO A 22 -2.85 -5.24 -0.23
N ALA A 23 -3.73 -5.75 0.62
CA ALA A 23 -3.39 -6.08 2.00
C ALA A 23 -2.26 -7.12 2.12
N LYS A 24 -2.14 -8.04 1.15
CA LYS A 24 -1.03 -9.02 1.07
C LYS A 24 0.36 -8.42 0.87
N ASP A 25 0.46 -7.16 0.44
CA ASP A 25 1.74 -6.50 0.20
C ASP A 25 2.36 -5.94 1.50
N PHE A 26 1.68 -6.02 2.65
CA PHE A 26 2.10 -5.43 3.92
C PHE A 26 2.42 -6.45 5.02
N GLU A 27 3.32 -6.07 5.94
CA GLU A 27 3.67 -6.87 7.11
C GLU A 27 2.72 -6.55 8.28
N TRP A 28 1.82 -7.47 8.62
CA TRP A 28 0.79 -7.26 9.66
C TRP A 28 1.20 -7.69 11.06
N GLU A 29 2.18 -8.59 11.16
CA GLU A 29 2.63 -9.19 12.40
C GLU A 29 4.15 -9.29 12.37
N GLY A 30 4.81 -8.92 13.47
CA GLY A 30 6.26 -8.94 13.56
C GLY A 30 6.82 -7.87 14.48
N LYS A 31 8.11 -7.58 14.32
CA LYS A 31 8.81 -6.48 14.99
C LYS A 31 9.69 -5.77 13.97
N GLY A 32 9.50 -4.47 13.79
CA GLY A 32 10.30 -3.66 12.87
C GLY A 32 9.53 -2.49 12.28
N PRO A 33 10.23 -1.54 11.62
CA PRO A 33 9.63 -0.32 11.09
C PRO A 33 8.62 -0.57 9.97
N ASN A 34 8.70 -1.71 9.29
CA ASN A 34 7.81 -2.05 8.17
C ASN A 34 6.46 -2.68 8.60
N VAL A 35 6.28 -2.91 9.91
CA VAL A 35 5.05 -3.52 10.44
C VAL A 35 3.94 -2.47 10.44
N VAL A 36 2.75 -2.88 10.01
CA VAL A 36 1.54 -2.04 10.03
C VAL A 36 1.22 -1.65 11.47
N GLU A 37 1.23 -0.35 11.74
CA GLU A 37 0.77 0.25 13.00
C GLU A 37 -0.73 0.57 12.94
N GLY A 38 -1.18 1.12 11.82
CA GLY A 38 -2.56 1.52 11.59
C GLY A 38 -2.99 1.26 10.16
N TRP A 39 -4.28 1.04 9.94
CA TRP A 39 -4.79 0.77 8.60
C TRP A 39 -6.28 1.11 8.48
N ARG A 40 -6.73 1.32 7.25
CA ARG A 40 -8.15 1.40 6.90
C ARG A 40 -8.43 0.67 5.59
N GLU A 41 -9.62 0.11 5.46
CA GLU A 41 -10.14 -0.37 4.19
C GLU A 41 -10.33 0.80 3.23
N MET A 42 -9.90 0.63 1.98
CA MET A 42 -10.30 1.56 0.95
C MET A 42 -11.73 1.27 0.52
N LEU A 43 -12.53 2.33 0.40
CA LEU A 43 -13.93 2.20 -0.01
C LEU A 43 -14.03 1.86 -1.51
N PRO A 44 -15.10 1.18 -1.94
CA PRO A 44 -15.36 0.97 -3.37
C PRO A 44 -15.38 2.30 -4.13
N GLY A 45 -14.47 2.47 -5.09
CA GLY A 45 -14.33 3.70 -5.88
C GLY A 45 -13.21 4.64 -5.43
N GLU A 46 -12.59 4.42 -4.26
CA GLU A 46 -11.33 5.09 -3.93
C GLU A 46 -10.20 4.60 -4.85
N VAL A 47 -9.36 5.54 -5.30
CA VAL A 47 -8.27 5.27 -6.24
C VAL A 47 -6.96 5.11 -5.45
N LEU A 48 -6.21 4.07 -5.76
CA LEU A 48 -4.84 3.90 -5.26
C LEU A 48 -3.91 4.96 -5.84
N HIS A 49 -3.39 5.83 -4.99
CA HIS A 49 -2.43 6.86 -5.38
C HIS A 49 -1.06 6.22 -5.61
N SER A 50 -0.50 6.41 -6.80
CA SER A 50 0.82 5.86 -7.15
C SER A 50 1.94 6.38 -6.24
N GLU A 51 1.78 7.59 -5.71
CA GLU A 51 2.70 8.20 -4.74
C GLU A 51 2.70 7.46 -3.39
N HIS A 52 1.59 6.85 -3.00
CA HIS A 52 1.49 6.08 -1.75
C HIS A 52 1.75 4.59 -1.96
N ARG A 53 2.08 4.12 -3.16
CA ARG A 53 2.43 2.69 -3.33
C ARG A 53 3.80 2.38 -2.75
N LEU A 54 3.94 1.16 -2.23
CA LEU A 54 5.24 0.62 -1.81
C LEU A 54 6.29 0.80 -2.93
N PRO A 55 7.57 1.10 -2.60
CA PRO A 55 8.59 1.43 -3.59
C PRO A 55 8.76 0.38 -4.70
N HIS A 56 8.67 -0.90 -4.38
CA HIS A 56 8.76 -2.00 -5.35
C HIS A 56 7.53 -2.15 -6.27
N ARG A 57 6.42 -1.44 -5.97
CA ARG A 57 5.19 -1.38 -6.78
C ARG A 57 5.04 -0.07 -7.56
N ARG A 58 5.90 0.93 -7.33
CA ARG A 58 5.91 2.21 -8.07
C ARG A 58 6.31 2.04 -9.55
N THR A 59 6.87 0.89 -9.92
CA THR A 59 7.24 0.55 -11.30
C THR A 59 6.02 0.16 -12.15
N ARG A 60 5.36 1.15 -12.78
CA ARG A 60 5.03 1.17 -14.25
C ARG A 60 4.21 2.40 -14.66
N ILE A 61 4.72 3.61 -14.43
CA ILE A 61 4.24 4.80 -15.16
C ILE A 61 5.51 5.49 -15.68
N LEU A 62 5.53 5.85 -16.97
CA LEU A 62 6.69 6.38 -17.74
C LEU A 62 7.56 5.35 -18.49
N LYS A 63 6.95 4.49 -19.32
CA LYS A 63 7.53 4.19 -20.65
C LYS A 63 6.42 3.94 -21.66
N ARG A 64 5.64 4.98 -21.99
CA ARG A 64 5.07 5.11 -23.33
C ARG A 64 4.70 6.56 -23.64
N ALA A 65 4.99 6.93 -24.88
CA ALA A 65 4.64 8.16 -25.59
C ALA A 65 5.66 9.30 -25.52
N TYR A 66 6.77 9.17 -26.25
CA TYR A 66 7.19 10.24 -27.15
C TYR A 66 7.51 9.65 -28.53
N LYS A 67 6.60 9.98 -29.46
CA LYS A 67 6.65 10.05 -30.94
C LYS A 67 7.38 8.95 -31.74
#